data_AF-A0A5E4I1F7-F1
#
_entry.id   AF-A0A5E4I1F7-F1
#
_cell.length_a   1.000
_cell.length_b   1.000
_cell.length_c   1.000
_cell.angle_alpha   90.00
_cell.angle_beta   90.00
_cell.angle_gamma   90.00
#
_symmetry.space_group_name_H-M   'P 1'
#
loop_
_entity.id
_entity.type
_entity.pdbx_description
1 polymer ?
#
loop_
_entity_poly.entity_id
_entity_poly.type
_entity_poly.pdbx_seq_one_letter_code
_entity_poly.pdbx_strand_id
1 'polypeptide(L)'
;MHATAFQRTSPSSPARAPTIIRPSGFRPLDERAIALTDFFLDSVQNTKYKQLREVGEKFGMAHKNPDGLDSLLKYLFSGDGEKYLHSLKLFPFNIIDSEFELDTKLSLGCLLATLYSHPNLQVVDYIDAANYRAWRQDEWGYKTIVMSLPTYLDWGEPINKEEKANMGNKPDRFLAVMQHIFFIHALVGYGAKIILLRPSENCPEGVFTRDILIAVDGKILRAGMVAPIRQNEQEYVKNALVPPPEAKVEWGNLFLDKPKGAILLGVGDRTNMEGAKWVQHVAGSSYEVLPIHTKEGVLHLDCAFSRVGQMLYPGALENPKDAELLLKLYNRLTLLNEHQAKFLLANLISVHRKDSSSDLNLFVSASMLNLEDPAAYVLPTNSTPNIAPKSDPNATRSPVPLFHTLDATVYPVNLSEVTKAEGAHRCSTSPIL
;
A
#
# COMPACT_ATOMS: atom_id res chain seq x y z
N MET A 1 -64.56 -2.21 3.51
CA MET A 1 -63.64 -1.12 3.14
C MET A 1 -63.05 -0.54 4.41
N HIS A 2 -61.81 -0.87 4.77
CA HIS A 2 -60.99 -0.05 5.68
C HIS A 2 -59.53 -0.43 5.46
N ALA A 3 -58.79 0.49 4.85
CA ALA A 3 -57.35 0.41 4.63
C ALA A 3 -56.63 0.69 5.95
N THR A 4 -55.74 -0.21 6.35
CA THR A 4 -54.83 -0.03 7.48
C THR A 4 -53.68 0.90 7.06
N ALA A 5 -53.54 2.00 7.78
CA ALA A 5 -52.51 3.01 7.59
C ALA A 5 -51.11 2.46 7.89
N PHE A 6 -50.20 2.57 6.91
CA PHE A 6 -48.77 2.37 7.13
C PHE A 6 -48.20 3.51 7.98
N GLN A 7 -47.74 3.17 9.17
CA GLN A 7 -46.98 4.06 10.05
C GLN A 7 -45.61 4.32 9.40
N ARG A 8 -45.37 5.55 8.94
CA ARG A 8 -44.04 5.99 8.49
C ARG A 8 -43.12 6.09 9.70
N THR A 9 -42.09 5.25 9.76
CA THR A 9 -40.97 5.41 10.68
C THR A 9 -40.18 6.66 10.31
N SER A 10 -40.09 7.61 11.24
CA SER A 10 -39.21 8.77 11.15
C SER A 10 -37.74 8.33 11.00
N PRO A 11 -36.94 8.97 10.15
CA PRO A 11 -35.52 8.65 10.06
C PRO A 11 -34.85 9.03 11.38
N SER A 12 -34.31 8.04 12.08
CA SER A 12 -33.44 8.26 13.24
C SER A 12 -32.25 9.11 12.79
N SER A 13 -32.02 10.25 13.45
CA SER A 13 -30.82 11.05 13.24
C SER A 13 -29.57 10.17 13.38
N PRO A 14 -28.56 10.31 12.51
CA PRO A 14 -27.32 9.57 12.67
C PRO A 14 -26.71 9.93 14.02
N ALA A 15 -26.29 8.90 14.77
CA ALA A 15 -25.54 9.08 16.00
C ALA A 15 -24.37 10.03 15.74
N ARG A 16 -24.21 11.07 16.57
CA ARG A 16 -23.04 11.96 16.50
C ARG A 16 -21.79 11.09 16.55
N ALA A 17 -20.94 11.19 15.53
CA ALA A 17 -19.62 10.57 15.55
C ALA A 17 -18.89 11.00 16.84
N PRO A 18 -18.18 10.09 17.53
CA PRO A 18 -17.43 10.45 18.73
C PRO A 18 -16.53 11.65 18.43
N THR A 19 -16.51 12.61 19.35
CA THR A 19 -15.71 13.82 19.26
C THR A 19 -14.26 13.44 18.95
N ILE A 20 -13.76 13.91 17.81
CA ILE A 20 -12.39 13.63 17.36
C ILE A 20 -11.44 14.27 18.38
N ILE A 21 -10.86 13.46 19.27
CA ILE A 21 -9.77 13.91 20.13
C ILE A 21 -8.51 13.79 19.28
N ARG A 22 -8.09 14.88 18.64
CA ARG A 22 -6.74 14.93 18.07
C ARG A 22 -5.74 14.89 19.21
N PRO A 23 -4.89 13.87 19.31
CA PRO A 23 -3.84 13.86 20.31
C PRO A 23 -2.91 15.07 20.11
N SER A 24 -2.24 15.50 21.18
CA SER A 24 -1.24 16.56 21.09
C SER A 24 -0.16 16.23 20.06
N GLY A 25 0.31 17.24 19.31
CA GLY A 25 1.42 17.09 18.35
C GLY A 25 1.02 16.82 16.89
N PHE A 26 -0.27 16.57 16.61
CA PHE A 26 -0.79 16.53 15.24
C PHE A 26 -0.82 17.93 14.63
N ARG A 27 -0.49 18.04 13.34
CA ARG A 27 -0.63 19.28 12.57
C ARG A 27 -2.11 19.57 12.27
N PRO A 28 -2.49 20.83 12.00
CA PRO A 28 -3.80 21.15 11.44
C PRO A 28 -4.12 20.31 10.19
N LEU A 29 -5.39 20.22 9.83
CA LEU A 29 -5.76 19.52 8.59
C LEU A 29 -5.13 20.22 7.40
N ASP A 30 -4.77 19.43 6.39
CA ASP A 30 -4.35 19.98 5.10
C ASP A 30 -5.60 20.07 4.20
N GLU A 31 -6.16 21.27 4.11
CA GLU A 31 -7.36 21.54 3.30
C GLU A 31 -7.13 21.19 1.82
N ARG A 32 -5.89 21.30 1.33
CA ARG A 32 -5.54 20.95 -0.06
C ARG A 32 -5.68 19.44 -0.27
N ALA A 33 -5.17 18.64 0.67
CA ALA A 33 -5.25 17.18 0.62
C ALA A 33 -6.70 16.69 0.70
N ILE A 34 -7.51 17.30 1.56
CA ILE A 34 -8.94 17.00 1.70
C ILE A 34 -9.68 17.35 0.41
N ALA A 35 -9.50 18.57 -0.12
CA ALA A 35 -10.17 18.99 -1.34
C ALA A 35 -9.83 18.08 -2.54
N LEU A 36 -8.55 17.69 -2.68
CA LEU A 36 -8.12 16.75 -3.73
C LEU A 36 -8.73 15.35 -3.54
N THR A 37 -8.77 14.87 -2.30
CA THR A 37 -9.40 13.59 -1.96
C THR A 37 -10.88 13.59 -2.31
N ASP A 38 -11.63 14.59 -1.86
CA ASP A 38 -13.06 14.71 -2.11
C ASP A 38 -13.35 14.80 -3.62
N PHE A 39 -12.57 15.61 -4.34
CA PHE A 39 -12.68 15.70 -5.79
C PHE A 39 -12.44 14.35 -6.47
N PHE A 40 -11.41 13.61 -6.06
CA PHE A 40 -11.10 12.30 -6.62
C PHE A 40 -12.21 11.27 -6.30
N LEU A 41 -12.65 11.17 -5.04
CA LEU A 41 -13.68 10.20 -4.65
C LEU A 41 -15.01 10.46 -5.35
N ASP A 42 -15.43 11.72 -5.46
CA ASP A 42 -16.66 12.06 -6.16
C ASP A 42 -16.56 11.81 -7.68
N SER A 43 -15.37 11.98 -8.29
CA SER A 43 -15.16 11.68 -9.72
C SER A 43 -15.29 10.18 -10.01
N VAL A 44 -14.94 9.32 -9.06
CA VAL A 44 -15.17 7.87 -9.14
C VAL A 44 -16.65 7.53 -8.98
N GLN A 45 -17.33 8.11 -7.99
CA GLN A 45 -18.71 7.74 -7.65
C GLN A 45 -19.78 8.37 -8.55
N ASN A 46 -19.43 9.37 -9.37
CA ASN A 46 -20.36 10.10 -10.24
C ASN A 46 -21.58 10.68 -9.49
N THR A 47 -21.41 10.98 -8.21
CA THR A 47 -22.47 11.50 -7.32
C THR A 47 -22.76 12.96 -7.58
N LYS A 48 -21.72 13.73 -7.97
CA LYS A 48 -21.79 15.19 -8.11
C LYS A 48 -21.01 15.72 -9.31
N TYR A 49 -20.68 14.91 -10.32
CA TYR A 49 -19.81 15.37 -11.42
C TYR A 49 -20.27 16.68 -12.09
N LYS A 50 -21.59 16.88 -12.26
CA LYS A 50 -22.15 18.17 -12.74
C LYS A 50 -21.99 19.33 -11.75
N GLN A 51 -22.09 19.10 -10.45
CA GLN A 51 -21.86 20.12 -9.42
C GLN A 51 -20.36 20.36 -9.14
N LEU A 52 -19.51 19.36 -9.39
CA LEU A 52 -18.04 19.49 -9.34
C LEU A 52 -17.49 20.21 -10.56
N ARG A 53 -18.22 20.17 -11.66
CA ARG A 53 -18.03 21.11 -12.75
C ARG A 53 -18.32 22.55 -12.31
N GLU A 54 -19.34 22.79 -11.49
CA GLU A 54 -19.68 24.13 -10.95
C GLU A 54 -18.76 24.59 -9.80
N VAL A 55 -18.34 23.68 -8.91
CA VAL A 55 -17.27 23.93 -7.91
C VAL A 55 -15.95 24.15 -8.63
N GLY A 56 -15.73 23.37 -9.70
CA GLY A 56 -14.73 23.63 -10.70
C GLY A 56 -14.84 25.06 -11.19
N GLU A 57 -15.95 25.49 -11.80
CA GLU A 57 -16.20 26.88 -12.24
C GLU A 57 -15.92 27.92 -11.14
N LYS A 58 -16.26 27.64 -9.88
CA LYS A 58 -15.98 28.50 -8.71
C LYS A 58 -14.49 28.59 -8.35
N PHE A 59 -13.71 27.55 -8.65
CA PHE A 59 -12.24 27.49 -8.51
C PHE A 59 -11.52 27.52 -9.89
N GLY A 60 -12.20 27.92 -10.97
CA GLY A 60 -11.69 27.94 -12.35
C GLY A 60 -11.73 26.63 -13.16
N MET A 61 -12.02 25.47 -12.58
CA MET A 61 -11.91 24.12 -13.16
C MET A 61 -13.02 23.66 -14.12
N ALA A 62 -13.95 24.50 -14.58
CA ALA A 62 -14.72 24.12 -15.77
C ALA A 62 -14.96 25.22 -16.79
N HIS A 63 -14.41 24.98 -17.98
CA HIS A 63 -15.07 25.15 -19.27
C HIS A 63 -14.05 24.83 -20.34
N LYS A 64 -14.32 23.85 -21.23
CA LYS A 64 -13.84 23.61 -22.62
C LYS A 64 -12.44 24.08 -23.07
N ASN A 65 -11.57 24.43 -22.13
CA ASN A 65 -10.31 25.09 -22.34
C ASN A 65 -9.39 24.62 -21.19
N PRO A 66 -8.19 24.08 -21.50
CA PRO A 66 -7.22 23.60 -20.51
C PRO A 66 -6.88 24.61 -19.39
N ASP A 67 -7.09 25.90 -19.65
CA ASP A 67 -6.67 27.03 -18.81
C ASP A 67 -7.29 27.08 -17.39
N GLY A 68 -8.49 26.51 -17.22
CA GLY A 68 -9.21 26.56 -15.95
C GLY A 68 -8.72 25.55 -14.91
N LEU A 69 -8.50 24.31 -15.38
CA LEU A 69 -7.76 23.30 -14.64
C LEU A 69 -6.32 23.79 -14.41
N ASP A 70 -5.67 24.35 -15.43
CA ASP A 70 -4.32 24.92 -15.31
C ASP A 70 -4.22 26.01 -14.24
N SER A 71 -5.27 26.82 -14.03
CA SER A 71 -5.26 27.88 -13.02
C SER A 71 -5.36 27.35 -11.59
N LEU A 72 -6.17 26.31 -11.38
CA LEU A 72 -6.21 25.60 -10.09
C LEU A 72 -4.98 24.71 -9.91
N LEU A 73 -4.48 24.06 -10.95
CA LEU A 73 -3.19 23.36 -10.86
C LEU A 73 -2.09 24.39 -10.53
N LYS A 74 -2.05 25.57 -11.14
CA LYS A 74 -1.11 26.64 -10.74
C LYS A 74 -1.32 27.09 -9.29
N TYR A 75 -2.55 27.13 -8.78
CA TYR A 75 -2.85 27.48 -7.39
C TYR A 75 -2.44 26.38 -6.40
N LEU A 76 -2.96 25.16 -6.56
CA LEU A 76 -2.67 23.98 -5.75
C LEU A 76 -1.20 23.55 -5.85
N PHE A 77 -0.56 23.77 -7.00
CA PHE A 77 0.82 23.41 -7.27
C PHE A 77 1.80 24.58 -7.17
N SER A 78 1.37 25.79 -6.81
CA SER A 78 2.33 26.85 -6.49
C SER A 78 3.29 26.37 -5.38
N GLY A 79 4.60 26.62 -5.55
CA GLY A 79 5.62 26.16 -4.60
C GLY A 79 6.10 24.72 -4.84
N ASP A 80 5.94 23.83 -3.86
CA ASP A 80 6.55 22.48 -3.89
C ASP A 80 5.81 21.49 -4.80
N GLY A 81 4.51 21.72 -5.08
CA GLY A 81 3.77 20.93 -6.07
C GLY A 81 4.30 21.09 -7.50
N GLU A 82 4.68 22.30 -7.89
CA GLU A 82 5.25 22.61 -9.20
C GLU A 82 6.65 22.00 -9.33
N LYS A 83 7.46 22.04 -8.26
CA LYS A 83 8.72 21.30 -8.19
C LYS A 83 8.52 19.80 -8.35
N TYR A 84 7.48 19.23 -7.74
CA TYR A 84 7.14 17.81 -7.91
C TYR A 84 6.68 17.47 -9.33
N LEU A 85 5.77 18.24 -9.93
CA LEU A 85 5.37 18.06 -11.34
C LEU A 85 6.55 18.22 -12.29
N HIS A 86 7.47 19.15 -12.01
CA HIS A 86 8.73 19.27 -12.76
C HIS A 86 9.67 18.07 -12.55
N SER A 87 9.70 17.46 -11.36
CA SER A 87 10.45 16.22 -11.12
C SER A 87 9.84 15.01 -11.83
N LEU A 88 8.52 15.01 -12.08
CA LEU A 88 7.86 13.98 -12.89
C LEU A 88 8.28 14.03 -14.37
N LYS A 89 8.77 15.17 -14.89
CA LYS A 89 9.35 15.25 -16.25
C LYS A 89 10.61 14.39 -16.41
N LEU A 90 11.20 13.90 -15.32
CA LEU A 90 12.33 12.97 -15.33
C LEU A 90 11.90 11.49 -15.37
N PHE A 91 10.60 11.18 -15.32
CA PHE A 91 10.09 9.82 -15.35
C PHE A 91 9.37 9.53 -16.67
N PRO A 92 9.92 8.67 -17.55
CA PRO A 92 9.26 8.30 -18.78
C PRO A 92 8.12 7.33 -18.47
N PHE A 93 6.88 7.84 -18.38
CA PHE A 93 5.68 7.01 -18.48
C PHE A 93 5.53 6.55 -19.95
N ASN A 94 6.29 5.54 -20.36
CA ASN A 94 5.97 4.75 -21.56
C ASN A 94 5.02 3.62 -21.15
N ILE A 95 3.77 3.97 -20.88
CA ILE A 95 2.73 3.01 -20.55
C ILE A 95 1.52 3.34 -21.42
N ILE A 96 1.43 2.64 -22.56
CA ILE A 96 0.26 2.10 -23.27
C ILE A 96 0.64 1.92 -24.74
N ASP A 97 0.12 0.84 -25.34
CA ASP A 97 0.21 0.48 -26.76
C ASP A 97 0.15 1.66 -27.73
N SER A 98 0.75 1.45 -28.89
CA SER A 98 0.99 2.36 -30.03
C SER A 98 -0.24 3.08 -30.64
N GLU A 99 -1.39 3.10 -29.97
CA GLU A 99 -2.58 3.86 -30.37
C GLU A 99 -2.86 5.09 -29.49
N PHE A 100 -2.14 5.26 -28.37
CA PHE A 100 -2.16 6.49 -27.57
C PHE A 100 -0.72 6.99 -27.39
N GLU A 101 -0.26 7.87 -28.27
CA GLU A 101 0.94 8.67 -28.01
C GLU A 101 0.71 9.49 -26.73
N LEU A 102 1.35 9.06 -25.63
CA LEU A 102 1.36 9.78 -24.36
C LEU A 102 2.19 11.06 -24.55
N ASP A 103 1.53 12.15 -24.93
CA ASP A 103 2.13 13.48 -24.86
C ASP A 103 2.53 13.72 -23.40
N THR A 104 3.79 14.07 -23.16
CA THR A 104 4.46 14.24 -21.86
C THR A 104 3.92 15.40 -21.01
N LYS A 105 2.67 15.82 -21.28
CA LYS A 105 1.90 16.89 -20.67
C LYS A 105 0.60 16.38 -20.05
N LEU A 106 0.60 15.20 -19.45
CA LEU A 106 -0.58 14.74 -18.72
C LEU A 106 -0.75 15.62 -17.46
N SER A 107 -1.65 16.60 -17.53
CA SER A 107 -2.06 17.36 -16.36
C SER A 107 -2.83 16.44 -15.42
N LEU A 108 -2.85 16.75 -14.11
CA LEU A 108 -3.62 15.97 -13.14
C LEU A 108 -5.10 15.83 -13.56
N GLY A 109 -5.70 16.82 -14.22
CA GLY A 109 -7.07 16.67 -14.68
C GLY A 109 -7.23 15.71 -15.86
N CYS A 110 -6.22 15.51 -16.71
CA CYS A 110 -6.23 14.44 -17.70
C CYS A 110 -6.19 13.07 -17.01
N LEU A 111 -5.34 12.90 -15.99
CA LEU A 111 -5.29 11.69 -15.15
C LEU A 111 -6.63 11.41 -14.45
N LEU A 112 -7.24 12.44 -13.87
CA LEU A 112 -8.54 12.30 -13.20
C LEU A 112 -9.65 11.98 -14.21
N ALA A 113 -9.53 12.44 -15.45
CA ALA A 113 -10.45 12.09 -16.52
C ALA A 113 -10.33 10.61 -16.96
N THR A 114 -9.13 10.01 -16.94
CA THR A 114 -8.98 8.57 -17.25
C THR A 114 -9.54 7.67 -16.15
N LEU A 115 -9.57 8.16 -14.91
CA LEU A 115 -10.14 7.46 -13.75
C LEU A 115 -11.64 7.71 -13.55
N TYR A 116 -12.20 8.69 -14.25
CA TYR A 116 -13.59 9.09 -14.11
C TYR A 116 -14.53 7.92 -14.42
N SER A 117 -15.36 7.54 -13.44
CA SER A 117 -16.28 6.40 -13.55
C SER A 117 -15.60 5.11 -14.05
N HIS A 118 -14.30 4.93 -13.78
CA HIS A 118 -13.56 3.79 -14.30
C HIS A 118 -14.12 2.47 -13.71
N PRO A 119 -14.45 1.45 -14.53
CA PRO A 119 -15.16 0.25 -14.07
C PRO A 119 -14.38 -0.61 -13.07
N ASN A 120 -13.06 -0.43 -13.02
CA ASN A 120 -12.18 -1.10 -12.05
C ASN A 120 -11.96 -0.30 -10.76
N LEU A 121 -12.66 0.81 -10.53
CA LEU A 121 -12.48 1.63 -9.33
C LEU A 121 -13.82 1.80 -8.60
N GLN A 122 -13.87 1.40 -7.34
CA GLN A 122 -15.06 1.48 -6.51
C GLN A 122 -14.73 2.16 -5.18
N VAL A 123 -15.49 3.18 -4.77
CA VAL A 123 -15.36 3.79 -3.44
C VAL A 123 -16.34 3.16 -2.47
N VAL A 124 -15.86 2.83 -1.27
CA VAL A 124 -16.66 2.25 -0.18
C VAL A 124 -16.30 2.90 1.16
N ASP A 125 -17.24 2.93 2.10
CA ASP A 125 -16.96 3.42 3.46
C ASP A 125 -16.42 2.30 4.37
N TYR A 126 -16.71 1.04 4.05
CA TYR A 126 -16.19 -0.14 4.76
C TYR A 126 -16.18 -1.37 3.83
N ILE A 127 -15.33 -2.34 4.15
CA ILE A 127 -15.30 -3.69 3.57
C ILE A 127 -16.21 -4.59 4.40
N ASP A 128 -17.33 -5.01 3.82
CA ASP A 128 -18.10 -6.12 4.36
C ASP A 128 -17.53 -7.43 3.79
N ALA A 129 -16.82 -8.19 4.63
CA ALA A 129 -16.17 -9.42 4.21
C ALA A 129 -17.13 -10.44 3.59
N ALA A 130 -18.42 -10.43 3.97
CA ALA A 130 -19.42 -11.33 3.42
C ALA A 130 -19.73 -11.07 1.93
N ASN A 131 -19.42 -9.87 1.42
CA ASN A 131 -19.73 -9.46 0.06
C ASN A 131 -18.60 -9.76 -0.95
N TYR A 132 -17.44 -10.20 -0.48
CA TYR A 132 -16.26 -10.39 -1.34
C TYR A 132 -15.85 -11.86 -1.41
N ARG A 133 -15.60 -12.32 -2.65
CA ARG A 133 -14.91 -13.59 -2.87
C ARG A 133 -13.40 -13.36 -2.73
N ALA A 134 -12.88 -13.65 -1.55
CA ALA A 134 -11.50 -13.35 -1.20
C ALA A 134 -10.58 -14.55 -1.48
N TRP A 135 -10.16 -14.76 -2.72
CA TRP A 135 -9.36 -15.92 -3.12
C TRP A 135 -7.89 -15.58 -3.35
N ARG A 136 -7.20 -15.19 -2.27
CA ARG A 136 -5.76 -14.96 -2.29
C ARG A 136 -5.01 -16.17 -1.74
N GLN A 137 -4.06 -16.66 -2.52
CA GLN A 137 -3.25 -17.84 -2.19
C GLN A 137 -1.74 -17.60 -2.26
N ASP A 138 -1.31 -16.46 -2.80
CA ASP A 138 0.09 -16.12 -3.01
C ASP A 138 0.31 -14.59 -2.99
N GLU A 139 1.56 -14.18 -3.12
CA GLU A 139 2.05 -12.80 -3.23
C GLU A 139 2.19 -12.32 -4.67
N TRP A 140 1.86 -13.17 -5.63
CA TRP A 140 1.99 -12.91 -7.06
C TRP A 140 0.67 -12.55 -7.72
N GLY A 141 0.67 -11.52 -8.56
CA GLY A 141 -0.41 -11.24 -9.50
C GLY A 141 -1.71 -10.76 -8.85
N TYR A 142 -1.65 -9.69 -8.06
CA TYR A 142 -2.88 -9.15 -7.47
C TYR A 142 -3.87 -8.70 -8.55
N LYS A 143 -5.15 -8.98 -8.34
CA LYS A 143 -6.26 -8.63 -9.25
C LYS A 143 -7.23 -7.66 -8.62
N THR A 144 -7.58 -7.84 -7.34
CA THR A 144 -8.46 -6.92 -6.60
C THR A 144 -7.78 -6.48 -5.33
N ILE A 145 -7.64 -5.17 -5.16
CA ILE A 145 -6.83 -4.53 -4.13
C ILE A 145 -7.68 -3.53 -3.37
N VAL A 146 -7.70 -3.63 -2.05
CA VAL A 146 -8.23 -2.61 -1.15
C VAL A 146 -7.14 -1.57 -0.87
N MET A 147 -7.48 -0.29 -0.98
CA MET A 147 -6.58 0.84 -0.75
C MET A 147 -7.32 1.97 -0.03
N SER A 148 -6.59 2.97 0.48
CA SER A 148 -7.12 4.23 0.99
C SER A 148 -6.15 5.36 0.62
N LEU A 149 -6.60 6.61 0.68
CA LEU A 149 -5.74 7.78 0.44
C LEU A 149 -5.10 8.28 1.75
N PRO A 150 -3.85 8.78 1.72
CA PRO A 150 -3.14 9.34 2.89
C PRO A 150 -3.60 10.74 3.28
N THR A 151 -4.89 11.05 3.11
CA THR A 151 -5.48 12.38 3.31
C THR A 151 -5.20 12.95 4.71
N TYR A 152 -5.22 12.08 5.71
CA TYR A 152 -5.06 12.43 7.12
C TYR A 152 -3.74 11.92 7.73
N LEU A 153 -2.81 11.40 6.91
CA LEU A 153 -1.56 10.81 7.39
C LEU A 153 -0.71 11.85 8.14
N ASP A 154 -0.55 11.62 9.43
CA ASP A 154 0.24 12.41 10.35
C ASP A 154 0.35 11.69 11.68
N TRP A 155 1.28 12.12 12.52
CA TRP A 155 1.43 11.59 13.87
C TRP A 155 1.77 12.73 14.84
N GLY A 156 1.30 12.63 16.08
CA GLY A 156 1.72 13.50 17.18
C GLY A 156 2.85 12.88 17.97
N GLU A 157 2.61 11.65 18.42
CA GLU A 157 3.59 10.76 19.02
C GLU A 157 3.94 9.66 18.02
N PRO A 158 5.23 9.37 17.78
CA PRO A 158 5.63 8.35 16.83
C PRO A 158 5.38 6.94 17.39
N ILE A 159 4.86 6.04 16.57
CA ILE A 159 4.62 4.63 16.93
C ILE A 159 5.64 3.66 16.34
N ASN A 160 6.58 4.18 15.55
CA ASN A 160 7.67 3.44 14.95
C ASN A 160 8.96 4.29 14.87
N LYS A 161 10.07 3.67 14.45
CA LYS A 161 11.39 4.33 14.42
C LYS A 161 11.47 5.39 13.33
N GLU A 162 10.82 5.17 12.20
CA GLU A 162 10.88 6.08 11.05
C GLU A 162 10.08 7.36 11.32
N GLU A 163 8.89 7.27 11.89
CA GLU A 163 8.10 8.41 12.35
C GLU A 163 8.86 9.25 13.37
N LYS A 164 9.59 8.59 14.28
CA LYS A 164 10.43 9.26 15.26
C LYS A 164 11.57 10.01 14.59
N ALA A 165 12.23 9.40 13.60
CA ALA A 165 13.27 10.04 12.80
C ALA A 165 12.74 11.22 11.98
N ASN A 166 11.49 11.12 11.51
CA ASN A 166 10.82 12.12 10.66
C ASN A 166 9.94 13.11 11.43
N MET A 167 10.08 13.26 12.75
CA MET A 167 9.31 14.25 13.53
C MET A 167 9.45 15.69 13.00
N GLY A 168 10.62 16.03 12.45
CA GLY A 168 10.89 17.32 11.78
C GLY A 168 10.61 17.33 10.27
N ASN A 169 10.24 16.20 9.68
CA ASN A 169 10.04 15.99 8.25
C ASN A 169 8.82 15.08 8.00
N LYS A 170 7.67 15.43 8.57
CA LYS A 170 6.42 14.70 8.38
C LYS A 170 5.93 14.79 6.91
N PRO A 171 5.04 13.90 6.45
CA PRO A 171 4.53 13.92 5.08
C PRO A 171 3.88 15.25 4.72
N ASP A 172 4.11 15.76 3.52
CA ASP A 172 3.18 16.70 2.88
C ASP A 172 1.98 15.87 2.41
N ARG A 173 0.83 16.06 3.08
CA ARG A 173 -0.37 15.25 2.85
C ARG A 173 -0.95 15.48 1.45
N PHE A 174 -0.84 16.70 0.93
CA PHE A 174 -1.29 16.99 -0.44
C PHE A 174 -0.44 16.22 -1.45
N LEU A 175 0.88 16.26 -1.29
CA LEU A 175 1.78 15.49 -2.15
C LEU A 175 1.60 13.98 -1.99
N ALA A 176 1.36 13.48 -0.77
CA ALA A 176 1.08 12.07 -0.52
C ALA A 176 -0.20 11.61 -1.25
N VAL A 177 -1.28 12.40 -1.20
CA VAL A 177 -2.53 12.07 -1.92
C VAL A 177 -2.28 12.05 -3.43
N MET A 178 -1.53 13.01 -3.96
CA MET A 178 -1.14 13.04 -5.38
C MET A 178 -0.38 11.77 -5.79
N GLN A 179 0.65 11.40 -5.03
CA GLN A 179 1.45 10.19 -5.23
C GLN A 179 0.56 8.93 -5.26
N HIS A 180 -0.39 8.81 -4.33
CA HIS A 180 -1.31 7.68 -4.28
C HIS A 180 -2.32 7.66 -5.43
N ILE A 181 -2.81 8.81 -5.90
CA ILE A 181 -3.68 8.85 -7.08
C ILE A 181 -2.93 8.36 -8.33
N PHE A 182 -1.66 8.75 -8.51
CA PHE A 182 -0.82 8.20 -9.59
C PHE A 182 -0.60 6.69 -9.43
N PHE A 183 -0.39 6.21 -8.20
CA PHE A 183 -0.28 4.79 -7.93
C PHE A 183 -1.56 4.03 -8.31
N ILE A 184 -2.72 4.52 -7.90
CA ILE A 184 -4.03 3.95 -8.27
C ILE A 184 -4.21 3.97 -9.79
N HIS A 185 -3.86 5.06 -10.46
CA HIS A 185 -3.93 5.16 -11.91
C HIS A 185 -3.10 4.09 -12.60
N ALA A 186 -1.84 3.92 -12.18
CA ALA A 186 -0.99 2.87 -12.69
C ALA A 186 -1.63 1.48 -12.50
N LEU A 187 -2.04 1.13 -11.28
CA LEU A 187 -2.65 -0.17 -10.99
C LEU A 187 -3.88 -0.45 -11.86
N VAL A 188 -4.77 0.53 -11.98
CA VAL A 188 -5.98 0.44 -12.81
C VAL A 188 -5.64 0.29 -14.30
N GLY A 189 -4.65 1.04 -14.79
CA GLY A 189 -4.16 0.94 -16.17
C GLY A 189 -3.64 -0.45 -16.52
N TYR A 190 -3.08 -1.17 -15.55
CA TYR A 190 -2.66 -2.57 -15.69
C TYR A 190 -3.75 -3.61 -15.44
N GLY A 191 -4.99 -3.17 -15.22
CA GLY A 191 -6.16 -4.04 -15.09
C GLY A 191 -6.50 -4.45 -13.65
N ALA A 192 -5.80 -3.93 -12.63
CA ALA A 192 -6.19 -4.16 -11.24
C ALA A 192 -7.54 -3.50 -10.96
N LYS A 193 -8.37 -4.18 -10.17
CA LYS A 193 -9.58 -3.64 -9.56
C LYS A 193 -9.23 -3.05 -8.21
N ILE A 194 -9.57 -1.79 -8.00
CA ILE A 194 -9.30 -1.06 -6.77
C ILE A 194 -10.61 -0.81 -6.03
N ILE A 195 -10.64 -1.25 -4.78
CA ILE A 195 -11.68 -0.90 -3.81
C ILE A 195 -11.08 0.16 -2.88
N LEU A 196 -11.50 1.39 -3.05
CA LEU A 196 -10.97 2.54 -2.35
C LEU A 196 -11.82 2.84 -1.11
N LEU A 197 -11.26 2.58 0.07
CA LEU A 197 -11.84 3.00 1.34
C LEU A 197 -11.79 4.51 1.45
N ARG A 198 -12.89 5.12 1.89
CA ARG A 198 -12.92 6.54 2.21
C ARG A 198 -12.01 6.82 3.42
N PRO A 199 -11.03 7.72 3.30
CA PRO A 199 -10.17 8.05 4.42
C PRO A 199 -10.95 8.78 5.51
N SER A 200 -10.54 8.58 6.76
CA SER A 200 -11.18 9.14 7.95
C SER A 200 -10.13 9.83 8.82
N GLU A 201 -10.47 11.01 9.36
CA GLU A 201 -9.61 11.74 10.29
C GLU A 201 -9.31 10.93 11.56
N ASN A 202 -10.22 10.04 11.96
CA ASN A 202 -10.04 9.15 13.12
C ASN A 202 -9.08 7.98 12.86
N CYS A 203 -8.60 7.83 11.62
CA CYS A 203 -7.74 6.75 11.16
C CYS A 203 -6.57 7.33 10.35
N PRO A 204 -5.66 8.11 10.96
CA PRO A 204 -4.60 8.83 10.26
C PRO A 204 -3.66 7.89 9.48
N GLU A 205 -3.41 6.67 9.98
CA GLU A 205 -2.62 5.63 9.31
C GLU A 205 -3.44 4.69 8.42
N GLY A 206 -4.73 4.99 8.20
CA GLY A 206 -5.64 4.16 7.42
C GLY A 206 -5.26 3.97 5.94
N VAL A 207 -4.25 4.68 5.45
CA VAL A 207 -3.62 4.42 4.14
C VAL A 207 -2.92 3.06 4.10
N PHE A 208 -2.41 2.57 5.23
CA PHE A 208 -1.74 1.28 5.37
C PHE A 208 -2.73 0.13 5.48
N THR A 209 -3.57 0.01 4.44
CA THR A 209 -4.64 -0.98 4.33
C THR A 209 -4.17 -2.42 4.44
N ARG A 210 -2.88 -2.69 4.14
CA ARG A 210 -2.24 -3.99 4.36
C ARG A 210 -2.49 -4.50 5.77
N ASP A 211 -2.28 -3.66 6.77
CA ASP A 211 -2.35 -4.09 8.16
C ASP A 211 -3.78 -4.25 8.64
N ILE A 212 -4.75 -3.63 7.97
CA ILE A 212 -6.15 -3.61 8.39
C ILE A 212 -6.82 -4.95 8.10
N LEU A 213 -6.64 -5.47 6.89
CA LEU A 213 -7.23 -6.73 6.46
C LEU A 213 -6.30 -7.55 5.58
N ILE A 214 -6.54 -8.85 5.55
CA ILE A 214 -5.90 -9.75 4.60
C ILE A 214 -6.89 -10.81 4.12
N ALA A 215 -6.76 -11.23 2.87
CA ALA A 215 -7.40 -12.42 2.36
C ALA A 215 -6.48 -13.64 2.49
N VAL A 216 -7.01 -14.75 3.01
CA VAL A 216 -6.34 -16.06 3.09
C VAL A 216 -7.34 -17.14 2.66
N ASP A 217 -7.13 -17.72 1.47
CA ASP A 217 -7.82 -18.92 0.97
C ASP A 217 -9.36 -18.89 1.16
N GLY A 218 -10.01 -17.86 0.62
CA GLY A 218 -11.46 -17.69 0.69
C GLY A 218 -11.97 -16.88 1.88
N LYS A 219 -11.10 -16.53 2.84
CA LYS A 219 -11.46 -15.85 4.09
C LYS A 219 -10.86 -14.45 4.15
N ILE A 220 -11.60 -13.49 4.67
CA ILE A 220 -11.06 -12.17 5.06
C ILE A 220 -10.85 -12.15 6.56
N LEU A 221 -9.66 -11.76 6.97
CA LEU A 221 -9.22 -11.64 8.34
C LEU A 221 -8.97 -10.16 8.63
N ARG A 222 -9.45 -9.67 9.77
CA ARG A 222 -9.21 -8.30 10.26
C ARG A 222 -8.14 -8.33 11.35
N ALA A 223 -7.19 -7.41 11.32
CA ALA A 223 -6.13 -7.37 12.34
C ALA A 223 -6.66 -6.94 13.71
N GLY A 224 -5.97 -7.40 14.75
CA GLY A 224 -6.10 -6.87 16.10
C GLY A 224 -5.02 -5.81 16.33
N MET A 225 -5.32 -4.55 15.98
CA MET A 225 -4.35 -3.44 16.01
C MET A 225 -3.78 -3.22 17.41
N VAL A 226 -2.44 -3.20 17.51
CA VAL A 226 -1.74 -3.06 18.80
C VAL A 226 -1.65 -1.59 19.22
N ALA A 227 -1.32 -0.71 18.28
CA ALA A 227 -1.15 0.72 18.54
C ALA A 227 -2.53 1.40 18.74
N PRO A 228 -2.75 2.14 19.84
CA PRO A 228 -4.04 2.80 20.11
C PRO A 228 -4.52 3.71 18.98
N ILE A 229 -3.61 4.46 18.33
CA ILE A 229 -3.96 5.37 17.24
C ILE A 229 -4.56 4.67 16.01
N ARG A 230 -4.26 3.37 15.84
CA ARG A 230 -4.73 2.55 14.72
C ARG A 230 -5.97 1.73 15.05
N GLN A 231 -6.42 1.68 16.30
CA GLN A 231 -7.53 0.80 16.70
C GLN A 231 -8.85 1.12 15.99
N ASN A 232 -9.10 2.40 15.67
CA ASN A 232 -10.27 2.83 14.91
C ASN A 232 -10.30 2.29 13.47
N GLU A 233 -9.15 1.92 12.90
CA GLU A 233 -9.06 1.36 11.54
C GLU A 233 -9.80 0.01 11.43
N GLN A 234 -10.01 -0.68 12.55
CA GLN A 234 -10.78 -1.92 12.59
C GLN A 234 -12.24 -1.74 12.17
N GLU A 235 -12.78 -0.53 12.24
CA GLU A 235 -14.16 -0.21 11.82
C GLU A 235 -14.32 -0.22 10.29
N TYR A 236 -13.22 -0.16 9.54
CA TYR A 236 -13.25 -0.31 8.08
C TYR A 236 -13.64 -1.71 7.64
N VAL A 237 -13.64 -2.71 8.51
CA VAL A 237 -13.87 -4.11 8.14
C VAL A 237 -14.96 -4.72 9.00
N LYS A 238 -16.02 -5.20 8.35
CA LYS A 238 -17.18 -5.86 8.97
C LYS A 238 -17.24 -7.32 8.55
N ASN A 239 -17.83 -8.15 9.41
CA ASN A 239 -18.09 -9.58 9.18
C ASN A 239 -16.85 -10.43 8.80
N ALA A 240 -15.65 -9.96 9.12
CA ALA A 240 -14.40 -10.71 8.93
C ALA A 240 -14.13 -11.64 10.12
N LEU A 241 -13.20 -12.59 9.92
CA LEU A 241 -12.63 -13.33 11.03
C LEU A 241 -11.73 -12.41 11.85
N VAL A 242 -11.89 -12.43 13.17
CA VAL A 242 -11.14 -11.58 14.10
C VAL A 242 -10.31 -12.47 15.03
N PRO A 243 -9.04 -12.12 15.31
CA PRO A 243 -8.24 -12.85 16.28
C PRO A 243 -8.81 -12.73 17.70
N PRO A 244 -8.63 -13.75 18.56
CA PRO A 244 -8.93 -13.62 19.97
C PRO A 244 -7.99 -12.59 20.63
N PRO A 245 -8.36 -12.00 21.78
CA PRO A 245 -7.62 -10.88 22.39
C PRO A 245 -6.12 -11.13 22.65
N GLU A 246 -5.73 -12.36 22.93
CA GLU A 246 -4.34 -12.78 23.16
C GLU A 246 -3.51 -12.86 21.87
N ALA A 247 -4.16 -13.00 20.72
CA ALA A 247 -3.53 -13.13 19.42
C ALA A 247 -3.33 -11.74 18.79
N LYS A 248 -2.14 -11.18 18.96
CA LYS A 248 -1.73 -9.93 18.30
C LYS A 248 -1.22 -10.27 16.90
N VAL A 249 -1.84 -9.70 15.87
CA VAL A 249 -1.44 -9.88 14.48
C VAL A 249 -1.74 -8.63 13.66
N GLU A 250 -0.75 -8.15 12.93
CA GLU A 250 -0.86 -7.13 11.87
C GLU A 250 -0.33 -7.72 10.56
N TRP A 251 -1.03 -7.53 9.44
CA TRP A 251 -0.80 -8.34 8.24
C TRP A 251 0.37 -7.91 7.35
N GLY A 252 1.04 -6.78 7.62
CA GLY A 252 2.38 -6.52 7.09
C GLY A 252 3.34 -7.68 7.38
N ASN A 253 3.10 -8.44 8.45
CA ASN A 253 3.90 -9.62 8.80
C ASN A 253 3.59 -10.89 8.01
N LEU A 254 2.47 -10.99 7.30
CA LEU A 254 2.01 -12.25 6.71
C LEU A 254 2.32 -12.31 5.21
N PHE A 255 2.95 -13.40 4.77
CA PHE A 255 3.12 -13.75 3.36
C PHE A 255 2.50 -15.11 3.06
N LEU A 256 1.71 -15.19 2.00
CA LEU A 256 1.12 -16.44 1.51
C LEU A 256 2.01 -17.03 0.42
N ASP A 257 2.26 -18.34 0.48
CA ASP A 257 2.89 -19.09 -0.62
C ASP A 257 2.28 -20.50 -0.70
N LYS A 258 1.11 -20.62 -1.36
CA LYS A 258 0.45 -21.91 -1.60
C LYS A 258 1.34 -22.89 -2.38
N PRO A 259 2.12 -22.49 -3.40
CA PRO A 259 3.07 -23.41 -4.06
C PRO A 259 4.07 -24.08 -3.10
N LYS A 260 4.48 -23.38 -2.04
CA LYS A 260 5.32 -23.95 -0.96
C LYS A 260 4.53 -24.59 0.18
N GLY A 261 3.21 -24.51 0.14
CA GLY A 261 2.33 -24.95 1.23
C GLY A 261 2.57 -24.18 2.52
N ALA A 262 3.02 -22.92 2.44
CA ALA A 262 3.50 -22.17 3.59
C ALA A 262 2.82 -20.80 3.74
N ILE A 263 2.67 -20.39 5.00
CA ILE A 263 2.44 -18.99 5.39
C ILE A 263 3.68 -18.56 6.16
N LEU A 264 4.41 -17.57 5.65
CA LEU A 264 5.47 -16.93 6.44
C LEU A 264 4.82 -15.87 7.31
N LEU A 265 5.12 -15.89 8.61
CA LEU A 265 4.57 -14.91 9.54
C LEU A 265 5.69 -14.28 10.38
N GLY A 266 5.90 -12.98 10.20
CA GLY A 266 6.75 -12.18 11.07
C GLY A 266 6.27 -12.23 12.52
N VAL A 267 7.16 -12.54 13.46
CA VAL A 267 6.90 -12.53 14.90
C VAL A 267 7.87 -11.56 15.57
N GLY A 268 7.33 -10.59 16.30
CA GLY A 268 8.05 -9.45 16.88
C GLY A 268 7.11 -8.50 17.60
N ASP A 269 7.33 -7.19 17.48
CA ASP A 269 6.63 -6.16 18.25
C ASP A 269 5.11 -6.11 17.98
N ARG A 270 4.71 -6.38 16.74
CA ARG A 270 3.31 -6.26 16.27
C ARG A 270 2.56 -7.58 16.16
N THR A 271 3.28 -8.69 16.09
CA THR A 271 2.69 -10.03 15.95
C THR A 271 3.34 -11.00 16.94
N ASN A 272 2.54 -11.71 17.73
CA ASN A 272 3.03 -12.65 18.74
C ASN A 272 2.76 -14.12 18.36
N MET A 273 3.26 -15.06 19.17
CA MET A 273 3.09 -16.49 18.92
C MET A 273 1.64 -16.99 19.05
N GLU A 274 0.80 -16.36 19.87
CA GLU A 274 -0.64 -16.67 19.89
C GLU A 274 -1.31 -16.25 18.57
N GLY A 275 -0.85 -15.14 17.99
CA GLY A 275 -1.16 -14.73 16.62
C GLY A 275 -0.82 -15.81 15.59
N ALA A 276 0.39 -16.36 15.65
CA ALA A 276 0.82 -17.44 14.76
C ALA A 276 -0.05 -18.70 14.90
N LYS A 277 -0.38 -19.10 16.12
CA LYS A 277 -1.28 -20.25 16.37
C LYS A 277 -2.68 -20.01 15.82
N TRP A 278 -3.22 -18.81 16.01
CA TRP A 278 -4.53 -18.46 15.47
C TRP A 278 -4.53 -18.45 13.93
N VAL A 279 -3.49 -17.89 13.29
CA VAL A 279 -3.36 -17.95 11.83
C VAL A 279 -3.28 -19.40 11.35
N GLN A 280 -2.55 -20.27 12.05
CA GLN A 280 -2.48 -21.71 11.72
C GLN A 280 -3.85 -22.38 11.84
N HIS A 281 -4.62 -22.04 12.87
CA HIS A 281 -5.98 -22.53 13.04
C HIS A 281 -6.90 -22.09 11.89
N VAL A 282 -6.82 -20.82 11.47
CA VAL A 282 -7.62 -20.29 10.34
C VAL A 282 -7.19 -20.91 9.01
N ALA A 283 -5.89 -21.10 8.79
CA ALA A 283 -5.34 -21.72 7.58
C ALA A 283 -5.65 -23.22 7.48
N GLY A 284 -5.90 -23.89 8.60
CA GLY A 284 -6.14 -25.32 8.66
C GLY A 284 -4.92 -26.12 8.20
N SER A 285 -5.15 -27.24 7.51
CA SER A 285 -4.07 -28.08 6.95
C SER A 285 -3.62 -27.66 5.55
N SER A 286 -4.13 -26.54 5.01
CA SER A 286 -3.77 -26.07 3.67
C SER A 286 -2.39 -25.40 3.63
N TYR A 287 -1.90 -24.97 4.79
CA TYR A 287 -0.62 -24.28 4.94
C TYR A 287 0.03 -24.67 6.26
N GLU A 288 1.36 -24.70 6.25
CA GLU A 288 2.18 -24.64 7.45
C GLU A 288 2.52 -23.17 7.73
N VAL A 289 2.18 -22.67 8.92
CA VAL A 289 2.59 -21.34 9.38
C VAL A 289 4.01 -21.43 9.92
N LEU A 290 4.92 -20.73 9.27
CA LEU A 290 6.35 -20.66 9.57
C LEU A 290 6.67 -19.29 10.19
N PRO A 291 6.91 -19.23 11.52
CA PRO A 291 7.33 -18.00 12.18
C PRO A 291 8.71 -17.54 11.68
N ILE A 292 8.83 -16.25 11.40
CA ILE A 292 10.07 -15.56 11.04
C ILE A 292 10.30 -14.47 12.09
N HIS A 293 11.33 -14.59 12.91
CA HIS A 293 11.52 -13.72 14.07
C HIS A 293 12.23 -12.44 13.67
N THR A 294 11.58 -11.31 13.90
CA THR A 294 12.13 -9.98 13.61
C THR A 294 12.75 -9.37 14.85
N LYS A 295 13.81 -8.57 14.69
CA LYS A 295 14.44 -7.83 15.80
C LYS A 295 13.51 -6.78 16.39
N GLU A 296 13.80 -6.38 17.62
CA GLU A 296 13.12 -5.28 18.30
C GLU A 296 13.14 -3.98 17.46
N GLY A 297 11.95 -3.40 17.30
CA GLY A 297 11.68 -2.20 16.54
C GLY A 297 11.89 -2.35 15.03
N VAL A 298 11.81 -3.57 14.49
CA VAL A 298 11.38 -3.80 13.11
C VAL A 298 9.86 -3.84 13.14
N LEU A 299 9.22 -2.91 12.41
CA LEU A 299 7.77 -2.73 12.49
C LEU A 299 7.02 -3.97 11.99
N HIS A 300 7.30 -4.38 10.75
CA HIS A 300 6.74 -5.55 10.10
C HIS A 300 7.77 -6.30 9.26
N LEU A 301 7.54 -7.58 9.00
CA LEU A 301 8.40 -8.39 8.13
C LEU A 301 8.49 -7.84 6.70
N ASP A 302 7.44 -7.21 6.17
CA ASP A 302 7.44 -6.68 4.80
C ASP A 302 8.20 -5.36 4.60
N CYS A 303 8.75 -4.79 5.66
CA CYS A 303 9.78 -3.76 5.57
C CYS A 303 11.14 -4.36 5.17
N ALA A 304 11.35 -5.66 5.41
CA ALA A 304 12.65 -6.32 5.28
C ALA A 304 12.65 -7.54 4.36
N PHE A 305 11.50 -8.15 4.08
CA PHE A 305 11.38 -9.34 3.24
C PHE A 305 10.32 -9.15 2.16
N SER A 306 10.59 -9.67 0.97
CA SER A 306 9.61 -9.77 -0.10
C SER A 306 9.64 -11.15 -0.70
N ARG A 307 8.46 -11.78 -0.78
CA ARG A 307 8.30 -12.99 -1.60
C ARG A 307 8.49 -12.70 -3.09
N VAL A 308 8.08 -11.51 -3.51
CA VAL A 308 8.25 -11.00 -4.88
C VAL A 308 9.68 -10.49 -5.02
N GLY A 309 10.47 -11.11 -5.89
CA GLY A 309 11.91 -10.82 -5.96
C GLY A 309 12.77 -11.57 -4.95
N GLN A 310 12.17 -12.32 -4.03
CA GLN A 310 12.86 -13.12 -3.00
C GLN A 310 13.92 -12.28 -2.25
N MET A 311 13.54 -11.05 -1.90
CA MET A 311 14.42 -10.06 -1.29
C MET A 311 14.41 -10.20 0.23
N LEU A 312 15.57 -10.07 0.86
CA LEU A 312 15.70 -10.11 2.31
C LEU A 312 16.78 -9.14 2.78
N TYR A 313 16.48 -8.31 3.77
CA TYR A 313 17.46 -7.66 4.62
C TYR A 313 17.70 -8.52 5.87
N PRO A 314 18.81 -9.28 5.95
CA PRO A 314 19.03 -10.20 7.08
C PRO A 314 19.20 -9.47 8.42
N GLY A 315 19.60 -8.19 8.37
CA GLY A 315 19.80 -7.37 9.56
C GLY A 315 18.52 -7.15 10.38
N ALA A 316 17.34 -7.34 9.78
CA ALA A 316 16.04 -7.26 10.46
C ALA A 316 15.63 -8.53 11.20
N LEU A 317 16.30 -9.67 10.98
CA LEU A 317 15.94 -10.94 11.61
C LEU A 317 16.68 -11.13 12.94
N GLU A 318 15.97 -11.60 13.95
CA GLU A 318 16.53 -11.89 15.28
C GLU A 318 17.52 -13.04 15.22
N ASN A 319 17.21 -14.07 14.43
CA ASN A 319 18.00 -15.29 14.34
C ASN A 319 18.44 -15.61 12.90
N PRO A 320 19.74 -15.90 12.66
CA PRO A 320 20.24 -16.49 11.42
C PRO A 320 19.44 -17.65 10.83
N LYS A 321 18.86 -18.51 11.67
CA LYS A 321 18.09 -19.69 11.23
C LYS A 321 16.86 -19.32 10.41
N ASP A 322 16.28 -18.15 10.63
CA ASP A 322 15.12 -17.69 9.85
C ASP A 322 15.55 -17.34 8.42
N ALA A 323 16.74 -16.76 8.22
CA ALA A 323 17.31 -16.56 6.89
C ALA A 323 17.65 -17.89 6.21
N GLU A 324 18.20 -18.86 6.94
CA GLU A 324 18.47 -20.22 6.43
C GLU A 324 17.18 -20.93 5.98
N LEU A 325 16.10 -20.80 6.77
CA LEU A 325 14.78 -21.33 6.42
C LEU A 325 14.27 -20.73 5.10
N LEU A 326 14.31 -19.39 4.97
CA LEU A 326 13.90 -18.71 3.76
C LEU A 326 14.74 -19.12 2.55
N LEU A 327 16.07 -19.24 2.73
CA LEU A 327 16.97 -19.70 1.68
C LEU A 327 16.67 -21.13 1.25
N LYS A 328 16.37 -22.03 2.21
CA LYS A 328 15.98 -23.41 1.92
C LYS A 328 14.64 -23.50 1.19
N LEU A 329 13.67 -22.66 1.55
CA LEU A 329 12.35 -22.63 0.88
C LEU A 329 12.45 -22.17 -0.57
N TYR A 330 13.29 -21.15 -0.82
CA TYR A 330 13.32 -20.44 -2.09
C TYR A 330 14.51 -20.78 -2.99
N ASN A 331 15.50 -21.51 -2.48
CA ASN A 331 16.79 -21.85 -3.10
C ASN A 331 17.71 -20.66 -3.43
N ARG A 332 17.15 -19.46 -3.44
CA ARG A 332 17.86 -18.21 -3.67
C ARG A 332 17.20 -17.07 -2.89
N LEU A 333 18.03 -16.15 -2.42
CA LEU A 333 17.59 -14.87 -1.85
C LEU A 333 18.44 -13.75 -2.41
N THR A 334 17.81 -12.64 -2.72
CA THR A 334 18.45 -11.37 -3.05
C THR A 334 18.67 -10.60 -1.75
N LEU A 335 19.92 -10.46 -1.33
CA LEU A 335 20.23 -9.78 -0.08
C LEU A 335 20.20 -8.26 -0.26
N LEU A 336 19.43 -7.61 0.60
CA LEU A 336 19.38 -6.16 0.73
C LEU A 336 20.42 -5.70 1.75
N ASN A 337 21.01 -4.53 1.50
CA ASN A 337 21.79 -3.80 2.50
C ASN A 337 20.89 -2.89 3.35
N GLU A 338 21.44 -2.28 4.40
CA GLU A 338 20.69 -1.41 5.31
C GLU A 338 20.08 -0.19 4.59
N HIS A 339 20.80 0.39 3.63
CA HIS A 339 20.30 1.54 2.86
C HIS A 339 19.08 1.15 2.01
N GLN A 340 19.15 0.03 1.30
CA GLN A 340 18.04 -0.52 0.52
C GLN A 340 16.83 -0.86 1.41
N ALA A 341 17.07 -1.42 2.59
CA ALA A 341 16.01 -1.71 3.56
C ALA A 341 15.32 -0.43 4.07
N LYS A 342 16.09 0.64 4.36
CA LYS A 342 15.54 1.95 4.77
C LYS A 342 14.64 2.59 3.71
N PHE A 343 14.95 2.39 2.43
CA PHE A 343 14.08 2.81 1.33
C PHE A 343 12.94 1.82 1.03
N LEU A 344 12.72 0.84 1.91
CA LEU A 344 11.66 -0.16 1.82
C LEU A 344 11.66 -0.92 0.49
N LEU A 345 12.86 -1.32 0.02
CA LEU A 345 13.03 -2.03 -1.27
C LEU A 345 12.28 -3.35 -1.35
N ALA A 346 12.07 -4.01 -0.20
CA ALA A 346 11.25 -5.21 -0.10
C ALA A 346 9.73 -4.94 -0.13
N ASN A 347 9.30 -3.69 0.08
CA ASN A 347 7.88 -3.34 0.20
C ASN A 347 7.25 -3.01 -1.17
N LEU A 348 7.33 -4.00 -2.05
CA LEU A 348 6.85 -3.94 -3.42
C LEU A 348 5.65 -4.88 -3.63
N ILE A 349 4.92 -4.68 -4.72
CA ILE A 349 3.80 -5.56 -5.07
C ILE A 349 3.93 -6.02 -6.52
N SER A 350 3.20 -7.10 -6.83
CA SER A 350 3.05 -7.57 -8.19
C SER A 350 1.58 -7.62 -8.59
N VAL A 351 1.29 -7.21 -9.83
CA VAL A 351 -0.05 -7.20 -10.43
C VAL A 351 0.00 -7.97 -11.74
N HIS A 352 -1.04 -8.72 -12.05
CA HIS A 352 -1.12 -9.40 -13.35
C HIS A 352 -1.17 -8.39 -14.51
N ARG A 353 -0.62 -8.76 -15.66
CA ARG A 353 -0.93 -8.04 -16.90
C ARG A 353 -2.34 -8.34 -17.35
N LYS A 354 -3.01 -7.31 -17.88
CA LYS A 354 -4.37 -7.37 -18.45
C LYS A 354 -4.54 -8.47 -19.51
N ASP A 355 -3.49 -8.75 -20.28
CA ASP A 355 -3.55 -9.60 -21.47
C ASP A 355 -2.68 -10.87 -21.41
N SER A 356 -2.02 -11.13 -20.27
CA SER A 356 -1.23 -12.36 -20.08
C SER A 356 -1.20 -12.80 -18.62
N SER A 357 -1.52 -14.07 -18.37
CA SER A 357 -1.40 -14.69 -17.05
C SER A 357 0.04 -15.03 -16.66
N SER A 358 0.99 -15.01 -17.60
CA SER A 358 2.40 -15.37 -17.34
C SER A 358 3.27 -14.18 -16.93
N ASP A 359 2.86 -12.97 -17.28
CA ASP A 359 3.69 -11.79 -17.15
C ASP A 359 3.24 -10.91 -15.96
N LEU A 360 4.21 -10.43 -15.20
CA LEU A 360 3.98 -9.67 -13.96
C LEU A 360 4.44 -8.22 -14.11
N ASN A 361 3.64 -7.30 -13.55
CA ASN A 361 4.01 -5.90 -13.37
C ASN A 361 4.44 -5.69 -11.92
N LEU A 362 5.67 -5.27 -11.69
CA LEU A 362 6.22 -4.98 -10.37
C LEU A 362 6.15 -3.50 -10.09
N PHE A 363 5.51 -3.12 -8.98
CA PHE A 363 5.48 -1.73 -8.54
C PHE A 363 6.50 -1.52 -7.43
N VAL A 364 7.41 -0.59 -7.68
CA VAL A 364 8.57 -0.30 -6.84
C VAL A 364 8.64 1.20 -6.58
N SER A 365 9.25 1.63 -5.47
CA SER A 365 9.48 3.06 -5.24
C SER A 365 10.37 3.63 -6.33
N ALA A 366 10.01 4.81 -6.84
CA ALA A 366 10.82 5.54 -7.81
C ALA A 366 12.25 5.81 -7.33
N SER A 367 12.46 5.95 -6.01
CA SER A 367 13.80 6.04 -5.40
C SER A 367 14.65 4.78 -5.60
N MET A 368 14.05 3.68 -6.06
CA MET A 368 14.70 2.38 -6.26
C MET A 368 15.34 2.21 -7.65
N LEU A 369 15.02 3.07 -8.64
CA LEU A 369 15.58 2.95 -10.00
C LEU A 369 17.06 3.35 -10.09
N ASN A 370 17.52 4.22 -9.19
CA ASN A 370 18.88 4.75 -9.19
C ASN A 370 19.78 4.06 -8.14
N LEU A 371 19.30 3.00 -7.49
CA LEU A 371 20.13 2.17 -6.61
C LEU A 371 20.95 1.20 -7.47
N GLU A 372 21.89 1.73 -8.24
CA GLU A 372 22.99 0.93 -8.75
C GLU A 372 23.89 0.57 -7.57
N ASP A 373 23.84 -0.69 -7.12
CA ASP A 373 24.81 -1.19 -6.15
C ASP A 373 25.28 -2.60 -6.55
N PRO A 374 26.60 -2.79 -6.79
CA PRO A 374 27.20 -4.10 -7.03
C PRO A 374 27.05 -5.12 -5.87
N ALA A 375 26.41 -4.73 -4.75
CA ALA A 375 26.25 -5.55 -3.56
C ALA A 375 24.91 -6.31 -3.39
N ALA A 376 24.01 -6.30 -4.38
CA ALA A 376 22.91 -7.25 -4.39
C ALA A 376 23.46 -8.67 -4.68
N TYR A 377 23.68 -9.47 -3.63
CA TYR A 377 24.13 -10.85 -3.78
C TYR A 377 22.95 -11.80 -3.80
N VAL A 378 22.96 -12.70 -4.77
CA VAL A 378 22.10 -13.88 -4.78
C VAL A 378 22.82 -14.97 -3.99
N LEU A 379 22.28 -15.36 -2.83
CA LEU A 379 22.81 -16.52 -2.10
C LEU A 379 22.24 -17.82 -2.69
N PRO A 380 23.07 -18.76 -3.21
CA PRO A 380 22.62 -20.08 -3.62
C PRO A 380 22.61 -21.09 -2.44
N THR A 381 21.89 -22.19 -2.60
CA THR A 381 21.67 -23.27 -1.60
C THR A 381 22.92 -23.85 -0.94
N ASN A 382 24.10 -23.73 -1.57
CA ASN A 382 25.34 -24.33 -1.07
C ASN A 382 26.18 -23.37 -0.19
N SER A 383 25.66 -22.17 0.09
CA SER A 383 26.32 -21.20 0.96
C SER A 383 25.69 -21.24 2.37
N THR A 384 26.52 -21.40 3.40
CA THR A 384 26.10 -21.03 4.75
C THR A 384 25.93 -19.51 4.77
N PRO A 385 24.80 -18.97 5.26
CA PRO A 385 24.62 -17.54 5.36
C PRO A 385 25.56 -17.02 6.46
N ASN A 386 26.79 -16.67 6.07
CA ASN A 386 27.65 -15.86 6.90
C ASN A 386 27.05 -14.45 6.89
N ILE A 387 26.21 -14.17 7.89
CA ILE A 387 25.34 -12.98 7.99
C ILE A 387 26.12 -11.68 8.30
N ALA A 388 27.44 -11.75 8.40
CA ALA A 388 28.29 -10.57 8.31
C ALA A 388 28.80 -10.46 6.86
N PRO A 389 28.62 -9.31 6.16
CA PRO A 389 29.29 -9.09 4.90
C PRO A 389 30.80 -9.06 5.17
N LYS A 390 31.47 -10.21 5.07
CA LYS A 390 32.91 -10.21 4.88
C LYS A 390 33.13 -9.68 3.48
N SER A 391 33.65 -8.46 3.39
CA SER A 391 34.21 -7.92 2.15
C SER A 391 35.28 -8.90 1.67
N ASP A 392 34.94 -9.78 0.74
CA ASP A 392 35.92 -10.54 -0.03
C ASP A 392 36.36 -9.62 -1.19
N PRO A 393 37.59 -9.06 -1.12
CA PRO A 393 38.08 -8.14 -2.15
C PRO A 393 38.37 -8.83 -3.49
N ASN A 394 38.33 -10.18 -3.56
CA ASN A 394 38.67 -10.94 -4.76
C ASN A 394 37.47 -11.57 -5.49
N ALA A 395 36.25 -11.43 -4.95
CA ALA A 395 35.06 -11.86 -5.68
C ALA A 395 34.82 -10.91 -6.87
N THR A 396 34.89 -11.43 -8.10
CA THR A 396 34.48 -10.70 -9.30
C THR A 396 32.97 -10.46 -9.23
N ARG A 397 32.60 -9.23 -8.88
CA ARG A 397 31.21 -8.79 -8.69
C ARG A 397 30.81 -7.95 -9.89
N SER A 398 30.05 -8.54 -10.81
CA SER A 398 29.38 -7.76 -11.85
C SER A 398 28.10 -7.15 -11.25
N PRO A 399 27.90 -5.83 -11.32
CA PRO A 399 26.63 -5.23 -10.90
C PRO A 399 25.52 -5.80 -11.79
N VAL A 400 24.58 -6.53 -11.18
CA VAL A 400 23.33 -6.93 -11.84
C VAL A 400 22.27 -5.99 -11.32
N PRO A 401 21.56 -5.24 -12.19
CA PRO A 401 20.45 -4.43 -11.72
C PRO A 401 19.42 -5.33 -11.04
N LEU A 402 19.00 -4.97 -9.82
CA LEU A 402 18.22 -5.81 -8.90
C LEU A 402 17.04 -6.53 -9.56
N PHE A 403 16.38 -5.84 -10.49
CA PHE A 403 15.17 -6.31 -11.14
C PHE A 403 15.38 -6.98 -12.50
N HIS A 404 16.58 -6.91 -13.10
CA HIS A 404 16.87 -7.63 -14.36
C HIS A 404 16.86 -9.15 -14.19
N THR A 405 16.94 -9.63 -12.95
CA THR A 405 16.82 -11.07 -12.63
C THR A 405 15.38 -11.54 -12.48
N LEU A 406 14.41 -10.61 -12.52
CA LEU A 406 12.99 -10.89 -12.44
C LEU A 406 12.41 -10.83 -13.84
N ASP A 407 11.73 -11.90 -14.23
CA ASP A 407 10.96 -11.98 -15.48
C ASP A 407 9.66 -11.17 -15.33
N ALA A 408 9.82 -9.86 -15.18
CA ALA A 408 8.75 -8.93 -14.87
C ALA A 408 9.08 -7.51 -15.34
N THR A 409 8.04 -6.76 -15.71
CA THR A 409 8.21 -5.33 -16.04
C THR A 409 8.14 -4.50 -14.77
N VAL A 410 9.10 -3.61 -14.57
CA VAL A 410 9.21 -2.78 -13.37
C VAL A 410 8.62 -1.41 -13.62
N TYR A 411 7.69 -1.00 -12.75
CA TYR A 411 7.03 0.29 -12.78
C TYR A 411 7.36 1.08 -11.53
N PRO A 412 8.20 2.12 -11.67
CA PRO A 412 8.50 3.02 -10.57
C PRO A 412 7.30 3.92 -10.30
N VAL A 413 6.84 3.94 -9.05
CA VAL A 413 5.87 4.92 -8.57
C VAL A 413 6.45 5.60 -7.34
N ASN A 414 6.44 6.94 -7.33
CA ASN A 414 6.98 7.68 -6.20
C ASN A 414 5.96 7.72 -5.07
N LEU A 415 6.30 7.10 -3.93
CA LEU A 415 5.52 7.11 -2.69
C LEU A 415 6.32 7.73 -1.52
N SER A 416 7.26 8.63 -1.82
CA SER A 416 8.20 9.20 -0.85
C SER A 416 7.55 9.79 0.39
N GLU A 417 6.35 10.36 0.26
CA GLU A 417 5.69 11.00 1.39
C GLU A 417 5.13 9.99 2.38
N VAL A 418 4.57 8.85 1.92
CA VAL A 418 4.14 7.79 2.86
C VAL A 418 5.31 6.98 3.41
N THR A 419 6.44 6.93 2.70
CA THR A 419 7.68 6.28 3.18
C THR A 419 8.25 6.95 4.43
N LYS A 420 7.96 8.24 4.67
CA LYS A 420 8.31 8.93 5.92
C LYS A 420 7.64 8.33 7.16
N ALA A 421 6.59 7.52 6.98
CA ALA A 421 5.88 6.78 8.03
C ALA A 421 6.16 5.26 7.98
N GLU A 422 7.30 4.85 7.40
CA GLU A 422 7.71 3.43 7.30
C GLU A 422 6.83 2.55 6.37
N GLY A 423 6.11 3.16 5.41
CA GLY A 423 5.27 2.41 4.46
C GLY A 423 5.53 2.71 2.98
N ALA A 424 5.27 1.72 2.11
CA ALA A 424 5.33 1.90 0.66
C ALA A 424 4.20 1.17 -0.07
N HIS A 425 4.49 0.51 -1.19
CA HIS A 425 3.50 -0.06 -2.11
C HIS A 425 2.73 -1.21 -1.46
N ARG A 426 3.45 -2.12 -0.80
CA ARG A 426 2.83 -3.29 -0.15
C ARG A 426 2.03 -2.88 1.08
N CYS A 427 2.53 -1.96 1.90
CA CYS A 427 1.79 -1.43 3.05
C CYS A 427 0.49 -0.72 2.62
N SER A 428 0.54 0.02 1.51
CA SER A 428 -0.61 0.78 0.99
C SER A 428 -1.66 -0.07 0.28
N THR A 429 -1.48 -1.38 0.22
CA THR A 429 -2.35 -2.28 -0.56
C THR A 429 -2.73 -3.54 0.23
N SER A 430 -4.02 -3.87 0.24
CA SER A 430 -4.51 -5.16 0.72
C SER A 430 -5.20 -5.96 -0.39
N PRO A 431 -4.50 -6.89 -1.05
CA PRO A 431 -5.07 -7.75 -2.08
C PRO A 431 -6.06 -8.73 -1.47
N ILE A 432 -7.25 -8.80 -2.08
CA ILE A 432 -8.29 -9.77 -1.74
C ILE A 432 -8.48 -10.84 -2.82
N LEU A 433 -7.95 -10.60 -4.04
CA LEU A 433 -7.95 -11.54 -5.15
C LEU A 433 -6.66 -11.46 -5.93
#